data_AF-A0A945ZU53-F1
#
_entry.id   AF-A0A945ZU53-F1
#
_cell.length_a   1.000
_cell.length_b   1.000
_cell.length_c   1.000
_cell.angle_alpha   90.00
_cell.angle_beta   90.00
_cell.angle_gamma   90.00
#
_symmetry.space_group_name_H-M   'P 1'
#
loop_
_entity.id
_entity.type
_entity.pdbx_description
1 polymer ?
#
loop_
_entity_poly.entity_id
_entity_poly.type
_entity_poly.pdbx_seq_one_letter_code
_entity_poly.pdbx_strand_id
1 'polypeptide(L)'
;MNLYFNTKLVGSTIHENSKDTFYPVVMPKNHHFDKQVLPFKILKSVLISYSKLKFKKCVFNIETDNEEYNKEVKDLLINNFKNTELNINFIRPYDKNTWIDDIQNNFGSYLDEPILLAMNHDHQYVDYQTETLENILNKIFSKDRDNFKKVFFYSHIPELISFAENRKYIQNRKYKNIEKSMYKINSLNYQVDSVSIMTARTLRYIISQISNDIEYFGRIDWKNLYFKKLNISGFFFAREFFRHFEGYHHISGIRITKELSLNTNSNNFNLNKEPLDFYYHKWLSFSIFLIRDGLKSSSCFKKKKLIKLAEKSITIFNESYIDEDFNSGLISKEDSIKIKYNLRSKVFYNLNKIYSEIKIENELTKENFFNRLKNIYNSRIKYFEIIRLIKKIIKLK
;
A
#
# COMPACT_ATOMS: atom_id res chain seq x y z
N MET A 1 3.32 6.63 18.24
CA MET A 1 4.16 6.26 17.07
C MET A 1 4.93 7.50 16.63
N ASN A 2 5.97 7.35 15.81
CA ASN A 2 6.69 8.46 15.18
C ASN A 2 6.41 8.51 13.67
N LEU A 3 6.61 9.65 13.03
CA LEU A 3 6.49 9.82 11.57
C LEU A 3 7.85 10.14 10.97
N TYR A 4 8.18 9.45 9.89
CA TYR A 4 9.32 9.79 9.03
C TYR A 4 8.84 9.92 7.59
N PHE A 5 8.65 11.17 7.18
CA PHE A 5 8.12 11.54 5.88
C PHE A 5 9.25 12.05 5.00
N ASN A 6 9.50 11.40 3.87
CA ASN A 6 10.63 11.68 2.99
C ASN A 6 10.20 11.73 1.53
N THR A 7 10.09 12.92 0.94
CA THR A 7 9.64 13.04 -0.45
C THR A 7 10.42 14.10 -1.22
N LYS A 8 10.42 13.95 -2.55
CA LYS A 8 10.83 15.00 -3.47
C LYS A 8 9.69 15.26 -4.44
N LEU A 9 9.22 16.50 -4.50
CA LEU A 9 8.33 16.95 -5.55
C LEU A 9 9.17 17.33 -6.77
N VAL A 10 9.01 16.60 -7.87
CA VAL A 10 9.62 16.95 -9.16
C VAL A 10 8.54 17.52 -10.08
N GLY A 11 8.87 18.63 -10.76
CA GLY A 11 7.96 19.26 -11.74
C GLY A 11 7.74 18.45 -13.04
N SER A 12 8.54 17.40 -13.26
CA SER A 12 8.39 16.48 -14.40
C SER A 12 7.66 15.20 -13.99
N THR A 13 6.86 14.65 -14.90
CA THR A 13 6.20 13.35 -14.71
C THR A 13 7.28 12.28 -14.49
N ILE A 14 7.29 11.66 -13.31
CA ILE A 14 8.22 10.57 -12.94
C ILE A 14 8.15 9.37 -13.93
N HIS A 15 7.16 9.32 -14.82
CA HIS A 15 6.86 8.19 -15.68
C HIS A 15 6.73 8.49 -17.17
N GLU A 16 7.42 9.50 -17.72
CA GLU A 16 7.21 9.79 -19.15
C GLU A 16 7.82 8.75 -20.12
N ASN A 17 8.74 7.85 -19.74
CA ASN A 17 9.35 6.89 -20.70
C ASN A 17 9.94 5.57 -20.13
N SER A 18 9.31 4.93 -19.14
CA SER A 18 9.75 3.58 -18.71
C SER A 18 9.02 2.48 -19.49
N LYS A 19 9.75 1.67 -20.28
CA LYS A 19 9.20 0.43 -20.89
C LYS A 19 8.88 -0.66 -19.85
N ASP A 20 9.35 -0.49 -18.60
CA ASP A 20 9.25 -1.47 -17.52
C ASP A 20 8.19 -1.12 -16.46
N THR A 21 7.42 -0.05 -16.67
CA THR A 21 6.27 0.23 -15.81
C THR A 21 5.21 -0.83 -16.12
N PHE A 22 4.93 -1.70 -15.14
CA PHE A 22 4.04 -2.86 -15.25
C PHE A 22 2.57 -2.52 -15.55
N TYR A 23 2.26 -1.22 -15.59
CA TYR A 23 0.96 -0.71 -15.99
C TYR A 23 1.12 0.09 -17.29
N PRO A 24 0.48 -0.30 -18.41
CA PRO A 24 0.21 0.67 -19.46
C PRO A 24 -0.53 1.84 -18.79
N VAL A 25 0.01 3.05 -18.91
CA VAL A 25 -0.69 4.26 -18.49
C VAL A 25 -1.92 4.37 -19.39
N VAL A 26 -3.05 3.82 -18.94
CA VAL A 26 -4.32 3.89 -19.67
C VAL A 26 -4.96 5.24 -19.35
N MET A 27 -4.43 6.30 -19.97
CA MET A 27 -5.17 7.53 -20.23
C MET A 27 -4.76 8.05 -21.60
N PRO A 28 -5.70 8.55 -22.44
CA PRO A 28 -5.34 9.52 -23.46
C PRO A 28 -4.61 10.68 -22.79
N LYS A 29 -3.56 11.19 -23.44
CA LYS A 29 -2.72 12.33 -23.04
C LYS A 29 -3.50 13.66 -23.00
N ASN A 30 -4.72 13.71 -22.46
CA ASN A 30 -5.54 14.91 -22.48
C ASN A 30 -5.09 15.87 -21.38
N HIS A 31 -4.20 16.77 -21.83
CA HIS A 31 -3.92 18.12 -21.39
C HIS A 31 -5.06 18.77 -20.57
N HIS A 32 -4.77 19.22 -19.34
CA HIS A 32 -5.38 20.39 -18.67
C HIS A 32 -4.95 20.57 -17.20
N PHE A 33 -4.21 19.63 -16.61
CA PHE A 33 -3.66 19.82 -15.25
C PHE A 33 -2.26 20.42 -15.29
N ASP A 34 -2.06 21.49 -14.52
CA ASP A 34 -0.75 22.06 -14.25
C ASP A 34 0.11 21.00 -13.51
N LYS A 35 1.16 20.56 -14.20
CA LYS A 35 2.06 19.49 -13.77
C LYS A 35 2.84 19.83 -12.49
N GLN A 36 2.96 21.11 -12.14
CA GLN A 36 3.66 21.56 -10.92
C GLN A 36 2.68 21.78 -9.76
N VAL A 37 1.51 22.35 -10.04
CA VAL A 37 0.52 22.68 -9.00
C VAL A 37 -0.18 21.45 -8.42
N LEU A 38 -0.46 20.43 -9.24
CA LEU A 38 -1.19 19.24 -8.77
C LEU A 38 -0.40 18.42 -7.74
N PRO A 39 0.88 18.02 -7.96
CA PRO A 39 1.66 17.31 -6.95
C PRO A 39 1.75 18.05 -5.61
N PHE A 40 1.88 19.37 -5.66
CA PHE A 40 1.91 20.21 -4.47
C PHE A 40 0.59 20.23 -3.71
N LYS A 41 -0.55 20.35 -4.41
CA LYS A 41 -1.90 20.22 -3.81
C LYS A 41 -2.10 18.85 -3.16
N ILE A 42 -1.64 17.78 -3.82
CA ILE A 42 -1.70 16.42 -3.30
C ILE A 42 -0.89 16.30 -2.01
N LEU A 43 0.36 16.79 -2.01
CA LEU A 43 1.21 16.82 -0.82
C LEU A 43 0.50 17.50 0.34
N LYS A 44 -0.03 18.72 0.15
CA LYS A 44 -0.75 19.44 1.21
C LYS A 44 -1.90 18.62 1.80
N SER A 45 -2.69 17.96 0.94
CA SER A 45 -3.78 17.10 1.38
C SER A 45 -3.30 15.86 2.14
N VAL A 46 -2.19 15.25 1.72
CA VAL A 46 -1.54 14.15 2.46
C VAL A 46 -1.07 14.60 3.84
N LEU A 47 -0.36 15.71 3.93
CA LEU A 47 0.14 16.24 5.21
C LEU A 47 -1.01 16.54 6.18
N ILE A 48 -2.10 17.15 5.71
CA ILE A 48 -3.32 17.37 6.50
C ILE A 48 -3.95 16.03 6.92
N SER A 49 -3.96 15.01 6.06
CA SER A 49 -4.52 13.71 6.45
C SER A 49 -3.71 13.04 7.57
N TYR A 50 -2.39 13.25 7.60
CA TYR A 50 -1.50 12.66 8.61
C TYR A 50 -1.65 13.36 9.96
N SER A 51 -2.03 14.64 10.00
CA SER A 51 -2.26 15.36 11.26
C SER A 51 -3.43 14.83 12.09
N LYS A 52 -4.27 13.96 11.50
CA LYS A 52 -5.31 13.21 12.22
C LYS A 52 -4.72 12.15 13.17
N LEU A 53 -3.48 11.72 12.95
CA LEU A 53 -2.80 10.69 13.75
C LEU A 53 -2.00 11.32 14.88
N LYS A 54 -1.91 10.60 16.01
CA LYS A 54 -1.12 11.03 17.17
C LYS A 54 0.33 10.56 17.02
N PHE A 55 1.24 11.51 16.85
CA PHE A 55 2.67 11.26 16.81
C PHE A 55 3.37 11.85 18.04
N LYS A 56 4.46 11.21 18.46
CA LYS A 56 5.38 11.78 19.45
C LYS A 56 6.39 12.71 18.76
N LYS A 57 7.02 12.19 17.70
CA LYS A 57 7.95 12.92 16.84
C LYS A 57 7.57 12.78 15.37
N CYS A 58 7.68 13.87 14.63
CA CYS A 58 7.54 13.93 13.18
C CYS A 58 8.81 14.52 12.55
N VAL A 59 9.36 13.81 11.57
CA VAL A 59 10.46 14.27 10.71
C VAL A 59 9.93 14.40 9.30
N PHE A 60 10.00 15.59 8.73
CA PHE A 60 9.60 15.89 7.37
C PHE A 60 10.83 16.31 6.57
N ASN A 61 11.29 15.43 5.70
CA ASN A 61 12.30 15.70 4.67
C ASN A 61 11.57 15.90 3.34
N ILE A 62 11.22 17.14 3.01
CA ILE A 62 10.38 17.47 1.85
C ILE A 62 11.20 18.36 0.92
N GLU A 63 11.76 17.78 -0.13
CA GLU A 63 12.48 18.53 -1.14
C GLU A 63 11.49 19.05 -2.19
N THR A 64 11.42 20.37 -2.38
CA THR A 64 10.66 20.99 -3.46
C THR A 64 11.55 21.90 -4.29
N ASP A 65 11.21 22.07 -5.57
CA ASP A 65 11.95 22.93 -6.50
C ASP A 65 11.59 24.43 -6.34
N ASN A 66 10.80 24.82 -5.31
CA ASN A 66 10.27 26.17 -5.13
C ASN A 66 10.30 26.63 -3.65
N GLU A 67 10.99 27.74 -3.36
CA GLU A 67 11.11 28.29 -2.00
C GLU A 67 9.76 28.74 -1.40
N GLU A 68 8.82 29.24 -2.22
CA GLU A 68 7.47 29.60 -1.78
C GLU A 68 6.70 28.36 -1.29
N TYR A 69 6.86 27.23 -1.99
CA TYR A 69 6.26 25.95 -1.58
C TYR A 69 6.86 25.46 -0.28
N ASN A 70 8.17 25.64 -0.07
CA ASN A 70 8.82 25.32 1.20
C ASN A 70 8.21 26.13 2.36
N LYS A 71 7.99 27.44 2.16
CA LYS A 71 7.35 28.30 3.15
C LYS A 71 5.93 27.85 3.48
N GLU A 72 5.10 27.64 2.46
CA GLU A 72 3.73 27.14 2.62
C GLU A 72 3.67 25.80 3.37
N VAL A 73 4.55 24.85 3.02
CA VAL A 73 4.63 23.54 3.70
C VAL A 73 5.06 23.70 5.14
N LYS A 74 6.04 24.56 5.43
CA LYS A 74 6.48 24.82 6.81
C LYS A 74 5.33 25.34 7.66
N ASP A 75 4.60 26.33 7.17
CA ASP A 75 3.47 26.93 7.86
C ASP A 75 2.34 25.92 8.06
N LEU A 76 2.05 25.10 7.05
CA LEU A 76 1.08 24.01 7.14
C LEU A 76 1.46 23.01 8.25
N LEU A 77 2.72 22.56 8.28
CA LEU A 77 3.20 21.58 9.25
C LEU A 77 3.18 22.12 10.68
N ILE A 78 3.69 23.33 10.90
CA ILE A 78 3.66 23.98 12.21
C ILE A 78 2.23 24.10 12.72
N ASN A 79 1.28 24.48 11.86
CA ASN A 79 -0.11 24.64 12.24
C ASN A 79 -0.83 23.32 12.56
N ASN A 80 -0.49 22.24 11.86
CA ASN A 80 -1.17 20.96 11.99
C ASN A 80 -0.53 20.03 13.05
N PHE A 81 0.74 20.23 13.40
CA PHE A 81 1.50 19.37 14.31
C PHE A 81 1.98 20.12 15.58
N LYS A 82 1.22 21.11 16.05
CA LYS A 82 1.59 22.03 17.15
C LYS A 82 2.07 21.34 18.44
N ASN A 83 1.54 20.17 18.75
CA ASN A 83 1.81 19.43 19.99
C ASN A 83 2.74 18.22 19.77
N THR A 84 3.56 18.25 18.73
CA THR A 84 4.44 17.15 18.34
C THR A 84 5.89 17.65 18.22
N GLU A 85 6.87 16.83 18.63
CA GLU A 85 8.28 17.13 18.36
C GLU A 85 8.48 17.15 16.83
N LEU A 86 8.82 18.30 16.27
CA LEU A 86 8.74 18.54 14.82
C LEU A 86 10.09 18.96 14.24
N ASN A 87 10.60 18.15 13.31
CA ASN A 87 11.80 18.46 12.51
C ASN A 87 11.39 18.59 11.05
N ILE A 88 11.69 19.75 10.43
CA ILE A 88 11.36 20.04 9.03
C ILE A 88 12.65 20.38 8.30
N ASN A 89 12.97 19.58 7.28
CA ASN A 89 14.10 19.75 6.39
C ASN A 89 13.60 19.84 4.95
N PHE A 90 14.13 20.81 4.19
CA PHE A 90 13.87 20.94 2.75
C PHE A 90 14.93 20.25 1.89
N ILE A 91 15.73 19.41 2.52
CA ILE A 91 16.71 18.51 1.91
C ILE A 91 16.41 17.13 2.48
N ARG A 92 16.55 16.11 1.63
CA ARG A 92 16.32 14.72 2.03
C ARG A 92 17.58 13.89 1.97
N PRO A 93 17.68 12.83 2.79
CA PRO A 93 18.67 11.78 2.57
C PRO A 93 18.49 11.18 1.17
N TYR A 94 19.63 10.85 0.56
CA TYR A 94 19.68 10.42 -0.83
C TYR A 94 20.67 9.29 -1.08
N ASP A 95 21.50 8.91 -0.11
CA ASP A 95 22.43 7.80 -0.22
C ASP A 95 22.51 7.04 1.10
N LYS A 96 23.29 5.96 1.13
CA LYS A 96 23.36 5.09 2.30
C LYS A 96 23.83 5.81 3.57
N ASN A 97 24.79 6.72 3.46
CA ASN A 97 25.39 7.40 4.60
C ASN A 97 24.43 8.48 5.12
N THR A 98 23.94 9.34 4.23
CA THR A 98 22.96 10.37 4.57
C THR A 98 21.68 9.79 5.18
N TRP A 99 21.20 8.64 4.70
CA TRP A 99 20.08 7.92 5.33
C TRP A 99 20.42 7.43 6.74
N ILE A 100 21.58 6.81 6.94
CA ILE A 100 21.97 6.29 8.26
C ILE A 100 22.12 7.43 9.27
N ASP A 101 22.76 8.52 8.85
CA ASP A 101 22.99 9.70 9.69
C ASP A 101 21.67 10.40 10.04
N ASP A 102 20.78 10.60 9.06
CA ASP A 102 19.48 11.24 9.31
C ASP A 102 18.60 10.40 10.25
N ILE A 103 18.60 9.07 10.10
CA ILE A 103 17.91 8.16 11.03
C ILE A 103 18.51 8.28 12.44
N GLN A 104 19.83 8.31 12.57
CA GLN A 104 20.51 8.38 13.85
C GLN A 104 20.26 9.72 14.55
N ASN A 105 20.36 10.83 13.82
CA ASN A 105 20.18 12.18 14.34
C ASN A 105 18.74 12.43 14.80
N ASN A 106 17.76 11.92 14.06
CA ASN A 106 16.35 12.16 14.38
C ASN A 106 15.74 11.11 15.32
N PHE A 107 16.15 9.84 15.21
CA PHE A 107 15.50 8.73 15.92
C PHE A 107 16.45 7.92 16.81
N GLY A 108 17.67 8.40 17.07
CA GLY A 108 18.63 7.73 17.94
C GLY A 108 18.10 7.43 19.35
N SER A 109 17.27 8.31 19.91
CA SER A 109 16.57 8.13 21.20
C SER A 109 15.26 7.33 21.09
N TYR A 110 14.80 7.02 19.87
CA TYR A 110 13.53 6.35 19.58
C TYR A 110 13.71 5.05 18.78
N LEU A 111 14.90 4.43 18.84
CA LEU A 111 15.31 3.32 17.96
C LEU A 111 14.33 2.14 17.93
N ASP A 112 13.68 1.85 19.05
CA ASP A 112 12.75 0.72 19.22
C ASP A 112 11.28 1.10 19.14
N GLU A 113 10.98 2.39 18.99
CA GLU A 113 9.61 2.83 18.76
C GLU A 113 9.21 2.68 17.29
N PRO A 114 7.94 2.33 16.99
CA PRO A 114 7.48 2.25 15.62
C PRO A 114 7.51 3.64 14.97
N ILE A 115 7.95 3.65 13.72
CA ILE A 115 7.97 4.78 12.80
C ILE A 115 7.08 4.43 11.62
N LEU A 116 6.12 5.31 11.33
CA LEU A 116 5.44 5.34 10.04
C LEU A 116 6.39 5.99 9.04
N LEU A 117 6.95 5.16 8.17
CA LEU A 117 7.81 5.58 7.09
C LEU A 117 6.97 5.83 5.84
N ALA A 118 6.94 7.08 5.37
CA ALA A 118 6.27 7.46 4.13
C ALA A 118 7.27 8.13 3.19
N MET A 119 7.67 7.44 2.12
CA MET A 119 8.63 7.99 1.16
C MET A 119 7.98 8.51 -0.15
N ASN A 120 6.67 8.80 -0.12
CA ASN A 120 5.89 9.32 -1.25
C ASN A 120 4.93 10.43 -0.78
N HIS A 121 4.65 11.41 -1.64
CA HIS A 121 3.77 12.55 -1.33
C HIS A 121 2.28 12.27 -1.55
N ASP A 122 1.89 11.06 -1.94
CA ASP A 122 0.56 10.78 -2.49
C ASP A 122 -0.26 9.76 -1.68
N HIS A 123 0.24 9.26 -0.56
CA HIS A 123 -0.48 8.33 0.31
C HIS A 123 -1.22 9.05 1.42
N GLN A 124 -2.53 9.21 1.28
CA GLN A 124 -3.38 9.85 2.29
C GLN A 124 -3.83 8.85 3.35
N TYR A 125 -3.97 9.31 4.58
CA TYR A 125 -4.73 8.60 5.60
C TYR A 125 -6.23 8.74 5.33
N VAL A 126 -6.93 7.63 5.16
CA VAL A 126 -8.34 7.58 4.68
C VAL A 126 -9.31 6.86 5.60
N ASP A 127 -8.83 6.35 6.74
CA ASP A 127 -9.72 5.79 7.74
C ASP A 127 -10.44 6.91 8.54
N TYR A 128 -11.65 6.60 8.99
CA TYR A 128 -12.46 7.49 9.82
C TYR A 128 -12.16 7.36 11.31
N GLN A 129 -11.39 6.35 11.72
CA GLN A 129 -10.97 6.16 13.10
C GLN A 129 -9.51 5.74 13.22
N THR A 130 -8.79 6.26 14.21
CA THR A 130 -7.36 6.04 14.41
C THR A 130 -7.07 4.92 15.41
N GLU A 131 -8.01 4.62 16.31
CA GLU A 131 -7.83 3.66 17.41
C GLU A 131 -7.57 2.24 16.90
N THR A 132 -8.27 1.80 15.84
CA THR A 132 -8.01 0.48 15.24
C THR A 132 -6.56 0.35 14.77
N LEU A 133 -6.01 1.37 14.11
CA LEU A 133 -4.60 1.37 13.69
C LEU A 133 -3.67 1.28 14.90
N GLU A 134 -3.91 2.10 15.93
CA GLU A 134 -3.10 2.09 17.17
C GLU A 134 -3.14 0.72 17.86
N ASN A 135 -4.32 0.09 17.96
CA ASN A 135 -4.50 -1.23 18.56
C ASN A 135 -3.73 -2.31 17.79
N ILE A 136 -3.80 -2.30 16.45
CA ILE A 136 -3.05 -3.24 15.60
C ILE A 136 -1.54 -3.05 15.80
N LEU A 137 -1.08 -1.80 15.80
CA LEU A 137 0.33 -1.50 15.98
C LEU A 137 0.84 -1.91 17.36
N ASN A 138 0.06 -1.69 18.41
CA ASN A 138 0.40 -2.13 19.77
C ASN A 138 0.50 -3.67 19.87
N LYS A 139 -0.32 -4.41 19.12
CA LYS A 139 -0.22 -5.88 19.03
C LYS A 139 1.05 -6.35 18.33
N ILE A 140 1.42 -5.71 17.21
CA ILE A 140 2.58 -6.10 16.40
C ILE A 140 3.90 -5.65 17.04
N PHE A 141 3.92 -4.40 17.51
CA PHE A 141 5.06 -3.70 18.11
C PHE A 141 4.89 -3.57 19.64
N SER A 142 4.55 -4.67 20.32
CA SER A 142 4.41 -4.67 21.78
C SER A 142 5.75 -4.36 22.47
N LYS A 143 5.68 -3.71 23.64
CA LYS A 143 6.87 -3.35 24.43
C LYS A 143 7.56 -4.57 25.06
N ASP A 144 6.85 -5.68 25.21
CA ASP A 144 7.31 -6.89 25.89
C ASP A 144 8.09 -7.84 24.96
N ARG A 145 8.28 -7.47 23.69
CA ARG A 145 8.92 -8.32 22.68
C ARG A 145 9.90 -7.51 21.84
N ASP A 146 10.92 -8.18 21.32
CA ASP A 146 11.81 -7.56 20.34
C ASP A 146 11.03 -7.19 19.07
N ASN A 147 11.13 -5.93 18.69
CA ASN A 147 10.47 -5.34 17.52
C ASN A 147 11.39 -5.22 16.31
N PHE A 148 12.65 -5.63 16.46
CA PHE A 148 13.60 -5.67 15.36
C PHE A 148 13.12 -6.59 14.23
N LYS A 149 13.32 -6.14 12.98
CA LYS A 149 12.96 -6.86 11.75
C LYS A 149 11.47 -7.15 11.58
N LYS A 150 10.59 -6.50 12.35
CA LYS A 150 9.16 -6.46 12.08
C LYS A 150 8.84 -5.28 11.16
N VAL A 151 8.04 -5.53 10.13
CA VAL A 151 7.53 -4.51 9.22
C VAL A 151 6.04 -4.71 9.05
N PHE A 152 5.26 -3.64 9.26
CA PHE A 152 3.84 -3.61 8.97
C PHE A 152 3.59 -2.83 7.67
N PHE A 153 3.00 -3.49 6.68
CA PHE A 153 2.60 -2.88 5.42
C PHE A 153 1.23 -2.23 5.62
N TYR A 154 1.13 -0.94 5.28
CA TYR A 154 -0.08 -0.14 5.50
C TYR A 154 -0.72 0.38 4.20
N SER A 155 -0.05 0.19 3.07
CA SER A 155 -0.51 0.50 1.71
C SER A 155 -0.92 -0.78 0.97
N HIS A 156 -1.63 -0.62 -0.16
CA HIS A 156 -1.98 -1.73 -1.07
C HIS A 156 -2.68 -2.91 -0.37
N ILE A 157 -3.50 -2.61 0.64
CA ILE A 157 -4.18 -3.62 1.47
C ILE A 157 -5.07 -4.53 0.61
N PRO A 158 -5.90 -4.04 -0.33
CA PRO A 158 -6.70 -4.90 -1.21
C PRO A 158 -5.86 -5.91 -2.01
N GLU A 159 -4.71 -5.48 -2.53
CA GLU A 159 -3.78 -6.34 -3.24
C GLU A 159 -3.15 -7.38 -2.30
N LEU A 160 -2.66 -6.95 -1.13
CA LEU A 160 -2.06 -7.85 -0.13
C LEU A 160 -3.03 -8.94 0.32
N ILE A 161 -4.31 -8.62 0.51
CA ILE A 161 -5.36 -9.61 0.81
C ILE A 161 -5.52 -10.60 -0.34
N SER A 162 -5.63 -10.11 -1.58
CA SER A 162 -5.69 -10.98 -2.77
C SER A 162 -4.47 -11.91 -2.84
N PHE A 163 -3.27 -11.39 -2.60
CA PHE A 163 -2.04 -12.17 -2.56
C PHE A 163 -2.08 -13.25 -1.47
N ALA A 164 -2.43 -12.88 -0.23
CA ALA A 164 -2.49 -13.81 0.89
C ALA A 164 -3.54 -14.91 0.67
N GLU A 165 -4.70 -14.56 0.11
CA GLU A 165 -5.84 -15.47 0.05
C GLU A 165 -5.94 -16.29 -1.23
N ASN A 166 -5.53 -15.74 -2.37
CA ASN A 166 -5.57 -16.42 -3.67
C ASN A 166 -4.23 -17.06 -4.03
N ARG A 167 -3.12 -16.33 -3.88
CA ARG A 167 -1.79 -16.85 -4.24
C ARG A 167 -1.14 -17.59 -3.08
N LYS A 168 -1.42 -17.20 -1.84
CA LYS A 168 -0.88 -17.73 -0.57
C LYS A 168 0.62 -17.56 -0.36
N TYR A 169 1.38 -17.24 -1.41
CA TYR A 169 2.83 -17.14 -1.37
C TYR A 169 3.36 -15.88 -2.05
N ILE A 170 4.45 -15.35 -1.53
CA ILE A 170 5.34 -14.40 -2.20
C ILE A 170 6.79 -14.82 -1.89
N GLN A 171 7.68 -14.81 -2.87
CA GLN A 171 9.07 -15.27 -2.70
C GLN A 171 9.18 -16.69 -2.10
N ASN A 172 8.29 -17.62 -2.47
CA ASN A 172 8.18 -18.97 -1.90
C ASN A 172 7.90 -19.01 -0.39
N ARG A 173 7.49 -17.89 0.21
CA ARG A 173 7.09 -17.78 1.62
C ARG A 173 5.58 -17.68 1.71
N LYS A 174 4.99 -18.46 2.62
CA LYS A 174 3.54 -18.54 2.79
C LYS A 174 3.06 -17.45 3.74
N TYR A 175 1.96 -16.79 3.38
CA TYR A 175 1.20 -16.00 4.34
C TYR A 175 0.53 -16.91 5.36
N LYS A 176 0.55 -16.49 6.62
CA LYS A 176 -0.17 -17.11 7.72
C LYS A 176 -1.14 -16.08 8.28
N ASN A 177 -2.41 -16.43 8.33
CA ASN A 177 -3.35 -15.74 9.20
C ASN A 177 -2.96 -16.08 10.64
N ILE A 178 -2.71 -15.06 11.47
CA ILE A 178 -2.26 -15.23 12.86
C ILE A 178 -3.33 -14.86 13.87
N GLU A 179 -4.26 -13.96 13.54
CA GLU A 179 -5.36 -13.53 14.40
C GLU A 179 -6.36 -12.73 13.57
N LYS A 180 -7.64 -13.15 13.51
CA LYS A 180 -8.69 -12.51 12.69
C LYS A 180 -8.20 -12.19 11.27
N SER A 181 -8.34 -10.94 10.82
CA SER A 181 -7.86 -10.41 9.54
C SER A 181 -6.40 -9.93 9.56
N MET A 182 -5.56 -10.42 10.48
CA MET A 182 -4.12 -10.12 10.54
C MET A 182 -3.28 -11.23 9.91
N TYR A 183 -2.42 -10.82 8.98
CA TYR A 183 -1.57 -11.72 8.21
C TYR A 183 -0.10 -11.49 8.52
N LYS A 184 0.66 -12.58 8.53
CA LYS A 184 2.10 -12.59 8.75
C LYS A 184 2.82 -13.38 7.67
N ILE A 185 4.00 -12.90 7.29
CA ILE A 185 4.93 -13.61 6.41
C ILE A 185 6.35 -13.52 6.97
N ASN A 186 7.05 -14.64 6.98
CA ASN A 186 8.40 -14.73 7.54
C ASN A 186 9.47 -14.72 6.45
N SER A 187 10.63 -14.19 6.80
CA SER A 187 11.87 -14.29 6.02
C SER A 187 11.78 -13.68 4.62
N LEU A 188 11.19 -12.48 4.53
CA LEU A 188 11.29 -11.64 3.34
C LEU A 188 12.71 -11.09 3.22
N ASN A 189 13.27 -11.11 2.01
CA ASN A 189 14.69 -10.79 1.80
C ASN A 189 14.97 -9.66 0.81
N TYR A 190 14.02 -9.26 -0.04
CA TYR A 190 14.35 -8.45 -1.22
C TYR A 190 13.48 -7.22 -1.46
N GLN A 191 12.36 -7.05 -0.77
CA GLN A 191 11.49 -5.91 -1.00
C GLN A 191 10.85 -5.46 0.30
N VAL A 192 11.03 -4.17 0.60
CA VAL A 192 10.29 -3.44 1.62
C VAL A 192 9.65 -2.28 0.89
N ASP A 193 8.35 -2.12 1.07
CA ASP A 193 7.63 -1.05 0.40
C ASP A 193 8.09 0.31 0.97
N SER A 194 8.09 1.34 0.13
CA SER A 194 8.48 2.72 0.50
C SER A 194 7.53 3.39 1.50
N VAL A 195 6.47 2.66 1.87
CA VAL A 195 5.39 3.03 2.75
C VAL A 195 5.11 1.88 3.72
N SER A 196 5.70 1.95 4.91
CA SER A 196 5.58 0.88 5.91
C SER A 196 5.80 1.39 7.33
N ILE A 197 5.37 0.62 8.33
CA ILE A 197 5.64 0.91 9.74
C ILE A 197 6.67 -0.08 10.26
N MET A 198 7.74 0.43 10.87
CA MET A 198 8.81 -0.37 11.48
C MET A 198 9.57 0.46 12.52
N THR A 199 10.38 -0.17 13.36
CA THR A 199 11.28 0.56 14.28
C THR A 199 12.42 1.26 13.52
N ALA A 200 12.96 2.38 14.02
CA ALA A 200 14.15 3.02 13.43
C ALA A 200 15.35 2.07 13.33
N ARG A 201 15.55 1.18 14.32
CA ARG A 201 16.58 0.13 14.30
C ARG A 201 16.43 -0.80 13.09
N THR A 202 15.20 -1.16 12.75
CA THR A 202 14.88 -1.99 11.57
C THR A 202 15.12 -1.23 10.26
N LEU A 203 14.73 0.04 10.18
CA LEU A 203 14.99 0.87 8.99
C LEU A 203 16.49 1.02 8.74
N ARG A 204 17.26 1.38 9.78
CA ARG A 204 18.74 1.49 9.69
C ARG A 204 19.36 0.18 9.24
N TYR A 205 18.88 -0.95 9.76
CA TYR A 205 19.30 -2.26 9.30
C TYR A 205 19.00 -2.47 7.81
N ILE A 206 17.79 -2.18 7.33
CA ILE A 206 17.42 -2.34 5.91
C ILE A 206 18.36 -1.52 5.01
N ILE A 207 18.60 -0.25 5.34
CA ILE A 207 19.54 0.63 4.61
C ILE A 207 20.96 0.06 4.62
N SER A 208 21.43 -0.46 5.76
CA SER A 208 22.77 -1.06 5.87
C SER A 208 22.97 -2.28 4.96
N GLN A 209 21.87 -2.99 4.64
CA GLN A 209 21.86 -4.22 3.83
C GLN A 209 21.80 -3.96 2.32
N ILE A 210 21.76 -2.71 1.87
CA ILE A 210 21.89 -2.37 0.45
C ILE A 210 23.26 -2.89 -0.03
N SER A 211 23.22 -3.74 -1.07
CA SER A 211 24.36 -4.52 -1.55
C SER A 211 25.37 -3.72 -2.37
N ASN A 212 24.90 -2.71 -3.08
CA ASN A 212 25.69 -1.90 -4.01
C ASN A 212 25.92 -0.52 -3.42
N ASP A 213 27.07 0.08 -3.72
CA ASP A 213 27.28 1.50 -3.50
C ASP A 213 26.46 2.25 -4.55
N ILE A 214 25.37 2.85 -4.11
CA ILE A 214 24.46 3.63 -4.94
C ILE A 214 24.63 5.08 -4.54
N GLU A 215 25.05 5.90 -5.51
CA GLU A 215 25.24 7.34 -5.35
C GLU A 215 23.93 8.06 -5.00
N TYR A 216 22.80 7.54 -5.49
CA TYR A 216 21.50 8.14 -5.23
C TYR A 216 20.34 7.14 -5.18
N PHE A 217 19.58 7.15 -4.09
CA PHE A 217 18.26 6.56 -3.95
C PHE A 217 17.39 7.38 -2.99
N GLY A 218 16.20 7.79 -3.47
CA GLY A 218 15.25 8.54 -2.64
C GLY A 218 14.27 7.71 -1.83
N ARG A 219 14.19 6.40 -2.11
CA ARG A 219 13.28 5.48 -1.43
C ARG A 219 13.90 4.10 -1.31
N ILE A 220 13.46 3.29 -0.35
CA ILE A 220 13.97 1.92 -0.16
C ILE A 220 13.49 0.92 -1.22
N ASP A 221 12.47 1.28 -2.00
CA ASP A 221 11.94 0.49 -3.11
C ASP A 221 12.43 0.99 -4.49
N TRP A 222 13.46 1.84 -4.51
CA TRP A 222 14.00 2.43 -5.74
C TRP A 222 14.41 1.37 -6.74
N LYS A 223 14.23 1.67 -8.03
CA LYS A 223 14.66 0.78 -9.11
C LYS A 223 16.18 0.54 -8.99
N ASN A 224 16.60 -0.73 -9.10
CA ASN A 224 17.99 -1.18 -8.96
C ASN A 224 18.57 -1.17 -7.53
N LEU A 225 17.76 -0.93 -6.49
CA LEU A 225 18.17 -1.28 -5.13
C LEU A 225 18.08 -2.79 -4.93
N TYR A 226 19.20 -3.38 -4.48
CA TYR A 226 19.28 -4.79 -4.12
C TYR A 226 19.74 -4.92 -2.68
N PHE A 227 19.11 -5.82 -1.94
CA PHE A 227 19.44 -6.13 -0.56
C PHE A 227 20.18 -7.47 -0.47
N LYS A 228 21.14 -7.58 0.46
CA LYS A 228 21.88 -8.84 0.70
C LYS A 228 20.95 -9.93 1.22
N LYS A 229 20.50 -9.80 2.47
CA LYS A 229 19.52 -10.69 3.10
C LYS A 229 18.85 -9.97 4.27
N LEU A 230 17.63 -9.50 4.06
CA LEU A 230 16.91 -8.78 5.11
C LEU A 230 16.43 -9.70 6.24
N ASN A 231 15.85 -10.85 5.90
CA ASN A 231 15.21 -11.79 6.82
C ASN A 231 14.21 -11.08 7.77
N ILE A 232 13.32 -10.27 7.20
CA ILE A 232 12.29 -9.54 7.96
C ILE A 232 10.99 -10.35 8.05
N SER A 233 10.20 -10.06 9.08
CA SER A 233 8.82 -10.52 9.22
C SER A 233 7.86 -9.41 8.81
N GLY A 234 7.09 -9.67 7.77
CA GLY A 234 6.07 -8.76 7.26
C GLY A 234 4.71 -9.03 7.89
N PHE A 235 3.96 -7.98 8.16
CA PHE A 235 2.61 -8.01 8.71
C PHE A 235 1.70 -7.08 7.91
N PHE A 236 0.42 -7.41 7.79
CA PHE A 236 -0.60 -6.45 7.38
C PHE A 236 -1.94 -6.83 8.02
N PHE A 237 -2.84 -5.85 8.12
CA PHE A 237 -4.22 -6.07 8.58
C PHE A 237 -5.18 -5.72 7.45
N ALA A 238 -6.27 -6.47 7.31
CA ALA A 238 -7.21 -6.30 6.20
C ALA A 238 -8.14 -5.07 6.37
N ARG A 239 -7.57 -3.90 6.67
CA ARG A 239 -8.27 -2.61 6.72
C ARG A 239 -7.40 -1.56 6.05
N GLU A 240 -7.97 -0.82 5.11
CA GLU A 240 -7.26 0.21 4.37
C GLU A 240 -7.21 1.50 5.20
N PHE A 241 -6.06 1.73 5.86
CA PHE A 241 -5.80 2.96 6.61
C PHE A 241 -5.27 4.07 5.72
N PHE A 242 -4.46 3.70 4.73
CA PHE A 242 -3.83 4.61 3.80
C PHE A 242 -4.13 4.19 2.38
N ARG A 243 -4.36 5.20 1.54
CA ARG A 243 -4.68 5.02 0.14
C ARG A 243 -3.98 6.09 -0.67
N HIS A 244 -3.52 5.73 -1.86
CA HIS A 244 -2.98 6.73 -2.74
C HIS A 244 -4.05 7.71 -3.22
N PHE A 245 -3.61 8.91 -3.54
CA PHE A 245 -4.45 9.94 -4.11
C PHE A 245 -5.12 9.45 -5.40
N GLU A 246 -6.45 9.58 -5.44
CA GLU A 246 -7.28 9.24 -6.59
C GLU A 246 -6.97 10.21 -7.74
N GLY A 247 -5.98 9.87 -8.56
CA GLY A 247 -5.50 10.72 -9.66
C GLY A 247 -4.23 10.17 -10.30
N TYR A 248 -3.37 9.54 -9.51
CA TYR A 248 -2.37 8.62 -10.04
C TYR A 248 -3.10 7.34 -10.44
N HIS A 249 -3.42 7.17 -11.73
CA HIS A 249 -4.17 6.02 -12.27
C HIS A 249 -3.50 4.64 -12.09
N HIS A 250 -2.50 4.55 -11.22
CA HIS A 250 -1.90 3.32 -10.74
C HIS A 250 -2.82 2.58 -9.75
N ILE A 251 -3.80 3.25 -9.09
CA ILE A 251 -4.38 2.72 -7.83
C ILE A 251 -5.88 2.70 -7.87
N SER A 252 -6.30 1.81 -8.75
CA SER A 252 -7.08 0.64 -8.38
C SER A 252 -7.18 -0.27 -9.59
N GLY A 253 -6.74 0.17 -10.79
CA GLY A 253 -6.73 -0.62 -12.03
C GLY A 253 -8.12 -1.09 -12.48
N ILE A 254 -9.15 -0.72 -11.75
CA ILE A 254 -10.45 -1.35 -11.80
C ILE A 254 -11.46 -0.24 -12.06
N ARG A 255 -11.90 -0.15 -13.32
CA ARG A 255 -13.00 0.71 -13.76
C ARG A 255 -14.28 0.51 -12.91
N ILE A 256 -14.40 -0.66 -12.29
CA ILE A 256 -15.48 -1.10 -11.39
C ILE A 256 -15.68 -0.16 -10.21
N THR A 257 -14.61 0.34 -9.56
CA THR A 257 -14.77 1.31 -8.46
C THR A 257 -15.26 2.65 -8.99
N LYS A 258 -14.79 3.08 -10.17
CA LYS A 258 -15.16 4.36 -10.78
C LYS A 258 -16.60 4.38 -11.30
N GLU A 259 -17.09 3.33 -11.96
CA GLU A 259 -18.48 3.29 -12.45
C GLU A 259 -19.50 2.99 -11.35
N LEU A 260 -19.12 2.25 -10.31
CA LEU A 260 -19.96 2.10 -9.11
C LEU A 260 -19.94 3.34 -8.22
N SER A 261 -18.84 4.09 -8.18
CA SER A 261 -18.72 5.37 -7.45
C SER A 261 -19.25 6.58 -8.24
N LEU A 262 -19.28 6.56 -9.58
CA LEU A 262 -19.88 7.66 -10.36
C LEU A 262 -21.40 7.74 -10.16
N ASN A 263 -22.05 6.63 -9.81
CA ASN A 263 -23.49 6.57 -9.52
C ASN A 263 -23.81 6.78 -8.03
N THR A 264 -22.81 6.99 -7.17
CA THR A 264 -23.01 7.16 -5.73
C THR A 264 -22.09 8.28 -5.24
N ASN A 265 -22.64 9.36 -4.70
CA ASN A 265 -21.85 10.47 -4.14
C ASN A 265 -21.01 10.01 -2.93
N SER A 266 -19.93 9.27 -3.20
CA SER A 266 -19.18 8.47 -2.24
C SER A 266 -18.43 9.29 -1.20
N ASN A 267 -18.26 10.58 -1.44
CA ASN A 267 -17.65 11.52 -0.51
C ASN A 267 -18.62 12.10 0.53
N ASN A 268 -19.92 11.79 0.45
CA ASN A 268 -20.96 12.31 1.36
C ASN A 268 -21.69 11.22 2.17
N PHE A 269 -21.22 9.96 2.17
CA PHE A 269 -21.86 8.92 2.97
C PHE A 269 -21.69 9.20 4.46
N ASN A 270 -22.80 9.57 5.09
CA ASN A 270 -22.88 9.75 6.53
C ASN A 270 -23.21 8.39 7.18
N LEU A 271 -22.26 7.86 7.96
CA LEU A 271 -22.41 6.62 8.73
C LEU A 271 -23.72 6.59 9.54
N ASN A 272 -24.18 7.76 9.99
CA ASN A 272 -25.38 7.91 10.81
C ASN A 272 -26.69 7.96 10.00
N LYS A 273 -26.62 8.15 8.68
CA LYS A 273 -27.81 8.22 7.81
C LYS A 273 -27.98 6.97 6.95
N GLU A 274 -26.89 6.43 6.41
CA GLU A 274 -26.92 5.29 5.47
C GLU A 274 -25.80 4.28 5.77
N PRO A 275 -25.80 3.64 6.96
CA PRO A 275 -24.70 2.78 7.39
C PRO A 275 -24.46 1.60 6.43
N LEU A 276 -25.52 0.97 5.92
CA LEU A 276 -25.39 -0.17 5.00
C LEU A 276 -24.63 0.20 3.72
N ASP A 277 -24.91 1.37 3.15
CA ASP A 277 -24.33 1.81 1.89
C ASP A 277 -22.86 2.19 2.07
N PHE A 278 -22.56 2.88 3.17
CA PHE A 278 -21.20 3.13 3.62
C PHE A 278 -20.37 1.84 3.69
N TYR A 279 -20.83 0.83 4.45
CA TYR A 279 -20.09 -0.43 4.60
C TYR A 279 -20.02 -1.23 3.30
N TYR A 280 -21.07 -1.19 2.48
CA TYR A 280 -21.06 -1.84 1.17
C TYR A 280 -20.00 -1.25 0.23
N HIS A 281 -19.86 0.07 0.19
CA HIS A 281 -18.82 0.73 -0.61
C HIS A 281 -17.41 0.43 -0.12
N LYS A 282 -17.20 0.42 1.21
CA LYS A 282 -15.92 -0.02 1.79
C LYS A 282 -15.61 -1.47 1.44
N TRP A 283 -16.58 -2.38 1.57
CA TRP A 283 -16.43 -3.78 1.18
C TRP A 283 -16.10 -3.94 -0.29
N LEU A 284 -16.72 -3.16 -1.17
CA LEU A 284 -16.49 -3.24 -2.61
C LEU A 284 -15.04 -2.85 -2.97
N SER A 285 -14.57 -1.69 -2.51
CA SER A 285 -13.17 -1.25 -2.75
C SER A 285 -12.15 -2.24 -2.21
N PHE A 286 -12.45 -2.83 -1.05
CA PHE A 286 -11.64 -3.82 -0.38
C PHE A 286 -11.60 -5.19 -1.08
N SER A 287 -12.74 -5.69 -1.55
CA SER A 287 -12.92 -7.09 -1.96
C SER A 287 -12.63 -7.35 -3.43
N ILE A 288 -12.59 -6.31 -4.26
CA ILE A 288 -12.63 -6.48 -5.71
C ILE A 288 -11.41 -7.23 -6.26
N PHE A 289 -10.22 -6.97 -5.72
CA PHE A 289 -8.97 -7.66 -6.09
C PHE A 289 -9.00 -9.14 -5.69
N LEU A 290 -9.48 -9.44 -4.49
CA LEU A 290 -9.65 -10.80 -3.98
C LEU A 290 -10.57 -11.61 -4.89
N ILE A 291 -11.71 -11.05 -5.31
CA ILE A 291 -12.66 -11.74 -6.19
C ILE A 291 -12.08 -11.87 -7.60
N ARG A 292 -11.56 -10.78 -8.19
CA ARG A 292 -11.01 -10.75 -9.55
C ARG A 292 -9.90 -11.78 -9.75
N ASP A 293 -8.87 -11.74 -8.91
CA ASP A 293 -7.71 -12.61 -9.05
C ASP A 293 -8.04 -14.07 -8.68
N GLY A 294 -8.97 -14.26 -7.74
CA GLY A 294 -9.52 -15.56 -7.42
C GLY A 294 -10.21 -16.20 -8.63
N LEU A 295 -10.91 -15.43 -9.46
CA LEU A 295 -11.57 -15.94 -10.67
C LEU A 295 -10.59 -16.24 -11.82
N LYS A 296 -9.45 -15.53 -11.93
CA LYS A 296 -8.42 -15.78 -12.97
C LYS A 296 -7.85 -17.21 -12.91
N SER A 297 -7.82 -17.82 -11.73
CA SER A 297 -7.22 -19.14 -11.51
C SER A 297 -8.16 -20.33 -11.73
N SER A 298 -9.35 -20.15 -12.35
CA SER A 298 -10.31 -21.25 -12.59
C SER A 298 -10.86 -21.27 -14.01
N SER A 299 -10.62 -22.36 -14.75
CA SER A 299 -11.30 -22.63 -16.02
C SER A 299 -12.70 -23.24 -15.81
N CYS A 300 -12.90 -24.00 -14.74
CA CYS A 300 -14.16 -24.69 -14.44
C CYS A 300 -14.87 -24.12 -13.18
N PHE A 301 -16.20 -24.29 -13.09
CA PHE A 301 -17.06 -23.93 -11.94
C PHE A 301 -16.99 -22.47 -11.46
N LYS A 302 -16.91 -21.50 -12.38
CA LYS A 302 -16.79 -20.07 -12.06
C LYS A 302 -17.87 -19.56 -11.07
N LYS A 303 -19.13 -20.01 -11.22
CA LYS A 303 -20.23 -19.62 -10.31
C LYS A 303 -19.98 -20.05 -8.86
N LYS A 304 -19.65 -21.33 -8.62
CA LYS A 304 -19.36 -21.85 -7.27
C LYS A 304 -18.15 -21.15 -6.66
N LYS A 305 -17.13 -20.87 -7.47
CA LYS A 305 -15.94 -20.13 -7.02
C LYS A 305 -16.25 -18.68 -6.67
N LEU A 306 -17.05 -17.99 -7.48
CA LEU A 306 -17.49 -16.61 -7.23
C LEU A 306 -18.22 -16.51 -5.89
N ILE A 307 -19.18 -17.41 -5.63
CA ILE A 307 -19.89 -17.46 -4.34
C ILE A 307 -18.91 -17.66 -3.19
N LYS A 308 -17.98 -18.61 -3.31
CA LYS A 308 -16.97 -18.86 -2.27
C LYS A 308 -16.06 -17.66 -2.03
N LEU A 309 -15.66 -16.93 -3.07
CA LEU A 309 -14.83 -15.73 -2.97
C LEU A 309 -15.61 -14.57 -2.33
N ALA A 310 -16.89 -14.42 -2.66
CA ALA A 310 -17.76 -13.41 -2.06
C ALA A 310 -18.00 -13.67 -0.57
N GLU A 311 -18.32 -14.90 -0.17
CA GLU A 311 -18.46 -15.24 1.26
C GLU A 311 -17.16 -14.97 2.02
N LYS A 312 -16.03 -15.38 1.43
CA LYS A 312 -14.72 -15.15 2.02
C LYS A 312 -14.40 -13.67 2.18
N SER A 313 -14.71 -12.84 1.18
CA SER A 313 -14.48 -11.40 1.28
C SER A 313 -15.39 -10.74 2.32
N ILE A 314 -16.63 -11.21 2.46
CA ILE A 314 -17.55 -10.78 3.53
C ILE A 314 -16.99 -11.15 4.91
N THR A 315 -16.49 -12.37 5.12
CA THR A 315 -15.91 -12.78 6.40
C THR A 315 -14.74 -11.87 6.79
N ILE A 316 -13.77 -11.67 5.89
CA ILE A 316 -12.59 -10.85 6.18
C ILE A 316 -13.00 -9.40 6.47
N PHE A 317 -13.95 -8.86 5.71
CA PHE A 317 -14.47 -7.51 5.92
C PHE A 317 -15.22 -7.34 7.25
N ASN A 318 -16.03 -8.32 7.63
CA ASN A 318 -16.71 -8.31 8.92
C ASN A 318 -15.70 -8.26 10.06
N GLU A 319 -14.64 -9.07 9.99
CA GLU A 319 -13.58 -9.12 11.01
C GLU A 319 -12.75 -7.83 11.08
N SER A 320 -12.53 -7.14 9.97
CA SER A 320 -11.62 -5.98 9.92
C SER A 320 -12.29 -4.62 9.98
N TYR A 321 -13.55 -4.50 9.56
CA TYR A 321 -14.32 -3.26 9.61
C TYR A 321 -15.40 -3.34 10.68
N ILE A 322 -16.40 -4.21 10.51
CA ILE A 322 -17.60 -4.18 11.35
C ILE A 322 -17.31 -4.57 12.80
N ASP A 323 -16.50 -5.62 13.00
CA ASP A 323 -16.13 -6.05 14.35
C ASP A 323 -15.24 -5.01 15.04
N GLU A 324 -14.28 -4.43 14.33
CA GLU A 324 -13.41 -3.40 14.90
C GLU A 324 -14.16 -2.10 15.19
N ASP A 325 -15.13 -1.70 14.36
CA ASP A 325 -15.98 -0.53 14.61
C ASP A 325 -16.97 -0.76 15.75
N PHE A 326 -17.45 -1.99 15.94
CA PHE A 326 -18.20 -2.35 17.14
C PHE A 326 -17.31 -2.29 18.39
N ASN A 327 -16.09 -2.84 18.31
CA ASN A 327 -15.16 -2.87 19.44
C ASN A 327 -14.68 -1.46 19.84
N SER A 328 -14.60 -0.51 18.89
CA SER A 328 -14.31 0.90 19.17
C SER A 328 -15.55 1.73 19.54
N GLY A 329 -16.73 1.11 19.64
CA GLY A 329 -17.96 1.78 20.04
C GLY A 329 -18.56 2.72 18.98
N LEU A 330 -18.12 2.63 17.72
CA LEU A 330 -18.65 3.45 16.63
C LEU A 330 -20.04 3.01 16.19
N ILE A 331 -20.38 1.74 16.38
CA ILE A 331 -21.70 1.18 16.10
C ILE A 331 -22.18 0.33 17.26
N SER A 332 -23.49 0.28 17.47
CA SER A 332 -24.08 -0.57 18.51
C SER A 332 -23.99 -2.05 18.14
N LYS A 333 -24.19 -2.93 19.13
CA LYS A 333 -24.29 -4.38 18.91
C LYS A 333 -25.42 -4.73 17.92
N GLU A 334 -26.56 -4.05 18.05
CA GLU A 334 -27.72 -4.25 17.17
C GLU A 334 -27.40 -3.84 15.73
N ASP A 335 -26.75 -2.69 15.56
CA ASP A 335 -26.34 -2.20 14.24
C ASP A 335 -25.31 -3.13 13.60
N SER A 336 -24.32 -3.59 14.36
CA SER A 336 -23.32 -4.57 13.88
C SER A 336 -24.00 -5.83 13.32
N ILE A 337 -24.99 -6.38 14.02
CA ILE A 337 -25.75 -7.57 13.56
C ILE A 337 -26.55 -7.25 12.30
N LYS A 338 -27.31 -6.14 12.29
CA LYS A 338 -28.13 -5.71 11.15
C LYS A 338 -27.28 -5.46 9.91
N ILE A 339 -26.16 -4.75 10.05
CA ILE A 339 -25.23 -4.43 8.97
C ILE A 339 -24.64 -5.72 8.39
N LYS A 340 -24.15 -6.66 9.20
CA LYS A 340 -23.59 -7.93 8.69
C LYS A 340 -24.60 -8.71 7.85
N TYR A 341 -25.85 -8.82 8.33
CA TYR A 341 -26.91 -9.52 7.62
C TYR A 341 -27.27 -8.83 6.30
N ASN A 342 -27.54 -7.52 6.35
CA ASN A 342 -27.96 -6.76 5.18
C ASN A 342 -26.83 -6.58 4.16
N LEU A 343 -25.58 -6.46 4.60
CA LEU A 343 -24.40 -6.37 3.73
C LEU A 343 -24.28 -7.63 2.89
N ARG A 344 -24.36 -8.82 3.50
CA ARG A 344 -24.32 -10.09 2.78
C ARG A 344 -25.42 -10.14 1.71
N SER A 345 -26.65 -9.78 2.05
CA SER A 345 -27.77 -9.74 1.10
C SER A 345 -27.51 -8.76 -0.06
N LYS A 346 -27.02 -7.54 0.22
CA LYS A 346 -26.69 -6.53 -0.80
C LYS A 346 -25.55 -6.98 -1.72
N VAL A 347 -24.53 -7.65 -1.17
CA VAL A 347 -23.44 -8.26 -1.95
C VAL A 347 -23.98 -9.30 -2.93
N PHE A 348 -24.80 -10.23 -2.46
CA PHE A 348 -25.34 -11.29 -3.31
C PHE A 348 -26.32 -10.76 -4.35
N TYR A 349 -27.12 -9.76 -4.02
CA TYR A 349 -27.99 -9.06 -4.96
C TYR A 349 -27.19 -8.44 -6.12
N ASN A 350 -26.05 -7.81 -5.81
CA ASN A 350 -25.20 -7.14 -6.80
C ASN A 350 -24.16 -8.06 -7.48
N LEU A 351 -24.09 -9.34 -7.10
CA LEU A 351 -22.99 -10.22 -7.47
C LEU A 351 -22.88 -10.46 -8.98
N ASN A 352 -24.00 -10.50 -9.69
CA ASN A 352 -24.02 -10.62 -11.16
C ASN A 352 -23.38 -9.41 -11.85
N LYS A 353 -23.68 -8.20 -11.36
CA LYS A 353 -23.08 -6.96 -11.86
C LYS A 353 -21.58 -6.97 -11.62
N ILE A 354 -21.15 -7.27 -10.38
CA ILE A 354 -19.73 -7.37 -10.01
C ILE A 354 -19.00 -8.37 -10.91
N TYR A 355 -19.60 -9.53 -11.19
CA TYR A 355 -19.01 -10.55 -12.06
C TYR A 355 -18.87 -10.09 -13.51
N SER A 356 -19.89 -9.43 -14.06
CA SER A 356 -19.86 -8.89 -15.43
C SER A 356 -18.71 -7.89 -15.59
N GLU A 357 -18.59 -6.98 -14.61
CA GLU A 357 -17.53 -5.97 -14.56
C GLU A 357 -16.13 -6.59 -14.50
N ILE A 358 -15.91 -7.54 -13.58
CA ILE A 358 -14.65 -8.30 -13.48
C ILE A 358 -14.32 -9.03 -14.79
N LYS A 359 -15.33 -9.58 -15.47
CA LYS A 359 -15.15 -10.27 -16.75
C LYS A 359 -14.68 -9.30 -17.83
N ILE A 360 -15.30 -8.12 -17.93
CA ILE A 360 -14.92 -7.09 -18.91
C ILE A 360 -13.47 -6.65 -18.65
N GLU A 361 -13.12 -6.32 -17.41
CA GLU A 361 -11.75 -5.91 -17.05
C GLU A 361 -10.71 -6.99 -17.38
N ASN A 362 -11.02 -8.26 -17.07
CA ASN A 362 -10.14 -9.38 -17.38
C ASN A 362 -9.93 -9.59 -18.89
N GLU A 363 -10.92 -9.31 -19.72
CA GLU A 363 -10.76 -9.36 -21.18
C GLU A 363 -9.96 -8.16 -21.70
N LEU A 364 -10.18 -6.95 -21.15
CA LEU A 364 -9.41 -5.75 -21.51
C LEU A 364 -7.93 -5.83 -21.11
N THR A 365 -7.63 -6.50 -19.99
CA THR A 365 -6.26 -6.66 -19.44
C THR A 365 -5.59 -7.95 -19.88
N LYS A 366 -6.24 -8.74 -20.74
CA LYS A 366 -5.71 -10.01 -21.23
C LYS A 366 -4.48 -9.74 -22.09
N GLU A 367 -3.30 -10.13 -21.61
CA GLU A 367 -2.10 -10.12 -22.43
C GLU A 367 -2.34 -10.94 -23.70
N ASN A 368 -2.12 -10.32 -24.87
CA ASN A 368 -2.10 -11.04 -26.14
C ASN A 368 -1.19 -12.27 -26.02
N PHE A 369 -1.64 -13.40 -26.54
CA PHE A 369 -0.91 -14.68 -26.48
C PHE A 369 0.55 -14.54 -26.93
N PHE A 370 0.80 -13.72 -27.96
CA PHE A 370 2.14 -13.37 -28.43
C PHE A 370 3.00 -12.63 -27.40
N ASN A 371 2.43 -11.70 -26.62
CA ASN A 371 3.15 -11.01 -25.54
C ASN A 371 3.47 -11.95 -24.39
N ARG A 372 2.55 -12.86 -24.05
CA ARG A 372 2.80 -13.90 -23.03
C ARG A 372 3.92 -14.86 -23.46
N LEU A 373 3.92 -15.29 -24.72
CA LEU A 373 5.01 -16.09 -25.29
C LEU A 373 6.34 -15.33 -25.33
N LYS A 374 6.31 -14.06 -25.74
CA LYS A 374 7.50 -13.18 -25.76
C LYS A 374 8.07 -12.98 -24.35
N ASN A 375 7.21 -12.80 -23.34
CA ASN A 375 7.63 -12.71 -21.94
C ASN A 375 8.20 -14.03 -21.42
N ILE A 376 7.61 -15.18 -21.77
CA ILE A 376 8.18 -16.50 -21.44
C ILE A 376 9.55 -16.71 -22.12
N TYR A 377 9.68 -16.35 -23.39
CA TYR A 377 10.94 -16.44 -24.12
C TYR A 377 12.02 -15.54 -23.50
N ASN A 378 11.70 -14.28 -23.23
CA ASN A 378 12.64 -13.31 -22.66
C ASN A 378 13.02 -13.60 -21.20
N SER A 379 12.10 -14.10 -20.38
CA SER A 379 12.34 -14.34 -18.95
C SER A 379 12.90 -15.72 -18.62
N ARG A 380 12.55 -16.76 -19.38
CA ARG A 380 12.96 -18.14 -19.10
C ARG A 380 13.92 -18.67 -20.15
N ILE A 381 13.54 -18.68 -21.42
CA ILE A 381 14.33 -19.36 -22.46
C ILE A 381 15.68 -18.65 -22.63
N LYS A 382 15.66 -17.33 -22.83
CA LYS A 382 16.87 -16.52 -22.99
C LYS A 382 17.79 -16.58 -21.76
N TYR A 383 17.21 -16.60 -20.55
CA TYR A 383 17.97 -16.75 -19.30
C TYR A 383 18.66 -18.13 -19.19
N PHE A 384 17.94 -19.21 -19.53
CA PHE A 384 18.52 -20.55 -19.55
C PHE A 384 19.57 -20.74 -20.66
N GLU A 385 19.40 -20.11 -21.82
CA GLU A 385 20.40 -20.08 -22.88
C GLU A 385 21.69 -19.38 -22.42
N ILE A 386 21.57 -18.21 -21.77
CA ILE A 386 22.72 -17.48 -21.20
C ILE A 386 23.43 -18.32 -20.13
N ILE A 387 22.70 -18.93 -19.20
CA ILE A 387 23.30 -19.83 -18.19
C ILE A 387 24.03 -21.00 -18.85
N ARG A 388 23.43 -21.59 -19.89
CA ARG A 388 24.02 -22.73 -20.60
C ARG A 388 25.28 -22.32 -21.37
N LEU A 389 25.30 -21.13 -21.98
CA LEU A 389 26.47 -20.53 -22.61
C LEU A 389 27.59 -20.27 -21.59
N ILE A 390 27.27 -19.65 -20.45
CA ILE A 390 28.23 -19.40 -19.36
C ILE A 390 28.82 -20.72 -18.84
N LYS A 391 27.99 -21.74 -18.61
CA LYS A 391 28.46 -23.08 -18.19
C LYS A 391 29.37 -23.74 -19.23
N LYS A 392 29.11 -23.54 -20.52
CA LYS A 392 29.97 -24.03 -21.61
C LYS A 392 31.34 -23.35 -21.60
N ILE A 393 31.36 -22.02 -21.42
CA ILE A 393 32.59 -21.22 -21.36
C ILE A 393 33.42 -21.61 -20.13
N ILE A 394 32.78 -21.84 -18.97
CA ILE A 394 33.46 -22.27 -17.75
C ILE A 394 34.06 -23.68 -17.88
N LYS A 395 33.43 -24.59 -18.65
CA LYS A 395 33.94 -25.95 -18.90
C LYS A 395 35.10 -26.01 -19.92
N LEU A 396 35.37 -24.92 -20.64
CA LEU A 396 36.43 -24.81 -21.64
C LEU A 396 37.70 -24.13 -21.10
N LYS A 397 37.66 -23.67 -19.83
CA LYS A 397 38.84 -23.38 -19.01
C LYS A 397 39.09 -24.56 -18.09
#